data_AF-A0A6I8MDT1-F1
#
_entry.id   AF-A0A6I8MDT1-F1
#
_cell.length_a   1.000
_cell.length_b   1.000
_cell.length_c   1.000
_cell.angle_alpha   90.00
_cell.angle_beta   90.00
_cell.angle_gamma   90.00
#
_symmetry.space_group_name_H-M   'P 1'
#
loop_
_entity.id
_entity.type
_entity.pdbx_description
1 polymer ?
#
loop_
_entity_poly.entity_id
_entity_poly.type
_entity_poly.pdbx_seq_one_letter_code
_entity_poly.pdbx_strand_id
1 'polypeptide(L)'
;MSGQTITVYVVYPRYPDSTEPLGAFVDSEEKAREIDQWLRGLSGDMMGTWEEFEVKVTSPTQILFGVFTGTPSLRIDDPDFRDPICYGVFVKRSEAEIAAHPETRWEKDNCPAKFVLPFRLGWKNKLYFPDGASWPPDAGG
;
A
#
# COMPACT_ATOMS: atom_id res chain seq x y z
N MET A 1 17.53 -18.45 -10.23
CA MET A 1 16.49 -18.50 -9.18
C MET A 1 15.14 -18.44 -9.88
N SER A 2 14.32 -19.49 -9.76
CA SER A 2 12.93 -19.46 -10.26
C SER A 2 12.12 -18.56 -9.33
N GLY A 3 11.60 -17.44 -9.84
CA GLY A 3 10.72 -16.59 -9.05
C GLY A 3 9.38 -17.29 -8.75
N GLN A 4 8.82 -17.02 -7.58
CA GLN A 4 7.49 -17.45 -7.15
C GLN A 4 6.50 -16.32 -7.41
N THR A 5 5.36 -16.61 -8.05
CA THR A 5 4.25 -15.66 -8.12
C THR A 5 3.51 -15.67 -6.78
N ILE A 6 3.25 -14.49 -6.24
CA ILE A 6 2.43 -14.25 -5.05
C ILE A 6 1.38 -13.18 -5.39
N THR A 7 0.32 -13.10 -4.59
CA THR A 7 -0.63 -12.00 -4.62
C THR A 7 -0.36 -11.08 -3.44
N VAL A 8 -0.18 -9.79 -3.72
CA VAL A 8 -0.08 -8.75 -2.70
C VAL A 8 -1.44 -8.10 -2.52
N TYR A 9 -1.88 -8.06 -1.27
CA TYR A 9 -3.10 -7.39 -0.85
C TYR A 9 -2.70 -6.06 -0.22
N VAL A 10 -3.06 -4.96 -0.89
CA VAL A 10 -2.86 -3.60 -0.37
C VAL A 10 -4.12 -3.24 0.40
N VAL A 11 -4.01 -3.14 1.72
CA VAL A 11 -5.15 -3.01 2.64
C VAL A 11 -5.31 -1.57 3.11
N TYR A 12 -6.55 -1.09 3.09
CA TYR A 12 -6.96 0.24 3.52
C TYR A 12 -7.99 0.14 4.67
N PRO A 13 -7.78 0.80 5.81
CA PRO A 13 -8.83 0.99 6.81
C PRO A 13 -9.81 2.03 6.28
N ARG A 14 -11.04 1.62 6.01
CA ARG A 14 -12.13 2.50 5.59
C ARG A 14 -12.88 3.02 6.79
N TYR A 15 -12.92 4.35 6.93
CA TYR A 15 -13.69 5.08 7.94
C TYR A 15 -15.14 5.31 7.49
N PRO A 16 -16.08 5.63 8.40
CA PRO A 16 -17.48 5.90 8.07
C PRO A 16 -17.70 7.08 7.11
N ASP A 17 -16.80 8.07 7.13
CA ASP A 17 -16.76 9.19 6.19
C ASP A 17 -16.19 8.80 4.82
N SER A 18 -15.91 7.50 4.61
CA SER A 18 -15.33 6.89 3.42
C SER A 18 -13.86 7.21 3.15
N THR A 19 -13.14 7.79 4.10
CA THR A 19 -11.67 7.92 3.98
C THR A 19 -11.01 6.55 4.11
N GLU A 20 -10.00 6.27 3.30
CA GLU A 20 -9.33 4.98 3.09
C GLU A 20 -7.79 5.13 3.10
N PRO A 21 -7.15 5.48 4.25
CA PRO A 21 -5.70 5.56 4.32
C PRO A 21 -4.99 4.22 4.04
N LEU A 22 -3.70 4.28 3.67
CA LEU A 22 -2.89 3.09 3.51
C LEU A 22 -2.63 2.41 4.87
N GLY A 23 -3.12 1.17 5.01
CA GLY A 23 -3.06 0.41 6.23
C GLY A 23 -1.97 -0.66 6.26
N ALA A 24 -1.93 -1.54 5.26
CA ALA A 24 -1.02 -2.69 5.29
C ALA A 24 -0.71 -3.26 3.90
N PHE A 25 0.34 -4.09 3.86
CA PHE A 25 0.69 -4.93 2.73
C PHE A 25 0.79 -6.39 3.19
N VAL A 26 -0.09 -7.27 2.72
CA VAL A 26 -0.09 -8.70 3.10
C VAL A 26 -0.06 -9.61 1.88
N ASP A 27 0.23 -10.89 2.09
CA ASP A 27 0.53 -11.88 1.05
C ASP A 27 -0.59 -12.93 0.86
N SER A 28 -1.74 -12.71 1.49
CA SER A 28 -2.88 -13.64 1.51
C SER A 28 -4.18 -12.90 1.84
N GLU A 29 -5.27 -13.37 1.24
CA GLU A 29 -6.61 -12.84 1.51
C GLU A 29 -7.01 -13.11 2.97
N GLU A 30 -6.58 -14.23 3.54
CA GLU A 30 -6.84 -14.58 4.94
C GLU A 30 -6.30 -13.49 5.89
N LYS A 31 -5.07 -13.01 5.68
CA LYS A 31 -4.48 -11.93 6.48
C LYS A 31 -5.19 -10.60 6.24
N ALA A 32 -5.66 -10.32 5.02
CA ALA A 32 -6.45 -9.12 4.74
C ALA A 32 -7.80 -9.16 5.49
N ARG A 33 -8.45 -10.33 5.52
CA ARG A 33 -9.68 -10.57 6.29
C ARG A 33 -9.46 -10.48 7.80
N GLU A 34 -8.33 -10.97 8.32
CA GLU A 34 -7.96 -10.79 9.73
C GLU A 34 -7.84 -9.31 10.09
N ILE A 35 -7.26 -8.49 9.20
CA ILE A 35 -7.18 -7.03 9.38
C ILE A 35 -8.59 -6.40 9.34
N ASP A 36 -9.46 -6.79 8.40
CA ASP A 36 -10.85 -6.32 8.36
C ASP A 36 -11.61 -6.64 9.66
N GLN A 37 -11.55 -7.89 10.12
CA GLN A 37 -12.20 -8.29 11.38
C GLN A 37 -11.67 -7.52 12.58
N TRP A 38 -10.35 -7.28 12.62
CA TRP A 38 -9.74 -6.49 13.67
C TRP A 38 -10.24 -5.03 13.65
N LEU A 39 -10.27 -4.40 12.47
CA LEU A 39 -10.76 -3.02 12.29
C LEU A 39 -12.24 -2.88 12.71
N ARG A 40 -13.08 -3.86 12.33
CA ARG A 40 -14.50 -3.90 12.74
C ARG A 40 -14.70 -4.08 14.25
N GLY A 41 -13.69 -4.63 14.93
CA GLY A 41 -13.69 -4.77 16.40
C GLY A 41 -13.29 -3.50 17.15
N LEU A 42 -12.77 -2.48 16.45
CA LEU A 42 -12.42 -1.19 17.03
C LEU A 42 -13.64 -0.28 17.16
N SER A 43 -13.58 0.67 18.10
CA SER A 43 -14.53 1.79 18.14
C SER A 43 -14.34 2.68 16.92
N GLY A 44 -15.43 3.02 16.23
CA GLY A 44 -15.40 3.94 15.08
C GLY A 44 -15.91 3.37 13.75
N ASP A 45 -16.58 2.21 13.77
CA ASP A 45 -17.25 1.60 12.62
C ASP A 45 -16.37 1.46 11.37
N MET A 46 -15.07 1.21 11.58
CA MET A 46 -14.11 0.99 10.51
C MET A 46 -14.26 -0.41 9.90
N MET A 47 -13.84 -0.56 8.65
CA MET A 47 -13.70 -1.86 7.99
C MET A 47 -12.43 -1.91 7.15
N GLY A 48 -11.96 -3.11 6.82
CA GLY A 48 -10.86 -3.30 5.87
C GLY A 48 -11.38 -3.43 4.44
N THR A 49 -10.75 -2.71 3.51
CA THR A 49 -10.86 -2.93 2.06
C THR A 49 -9.47 -3.21 1.48
N TRP A 50 -9.39 -3.87 0.32
CA TRP A 50 -8.10 -4.16 -0.30
C TRP A 50 -8.13 -4.28 -1.82
N GLU A 51 -6.98 -4.04 -2.42
CA GLU A 51 -6.66 -4.26 -3.83
C GLU A 51 -5.66 -5.41 -3.98
N GLU A 52 -5.72 -6.13 -5.09
CA GLU A 52 -4.93 -7.35 -5.33
C GLU A 52 -3.96 -7.16 -6.49
N PHE A 53 -2.70 -7.53 -6.28
CA PHE A 53 -1.65 -7.42 -7.30
C PHE A 53 -0.79 -8.69 -7.36
N GLU A 54 -0.81 -9.38 -8.50
CA GLU A 54 0.10 -10.50 -8.73
C GLU A 54 1.51 -10.00 -9.04
N VAL A 55 2.51 -10.55 -8.34
CA VAL A 55 3.91 -10.18 -8.51
C VAL A 55 4.80 -11.41 -8.39
N LYS A 56 5.84 -11.46 -9.24
CA LYS A 56 6.81 -12.56 -9.24
C LYS A 56 8.05 -12.21 -8.41
N VAL A 57 8.12 -12.74 -7.20
CA VAL A 57 9.21 -12.47 -6.24
C VAL A 57 10.33 -13.50 -6.30
N THR A 58 11.54 -13.13 -5.90
CA THR A 58 12.69 -14.05 -5.77
C THR A 58 13.02 -14.38 -4.32
N SER A 59 12.51 -13.61 -3.35
CA SER A 59 12.56 -13.90 -1.92
C SER A 59 11.28 -13.43 -1.22
N PRO A 60 10.73 -14.18 -0.24
CA PRO A 60 9.60 -13.74 0.59
C PRO A 60 9.88 -12.46 1.38
N THR A 61 11.15 -12.19 1.66
CA THR A 61 11.60 -11.04 2.46
C THR A 61 12.22 -9.93 1.61
N GLN A 62 12.04 -9.92 0.29
CA GLN A 62 12.55 -8.81 -0.54
C GLN A 62 11.73 -7.54 -0.34
N ILE A 63 12.32 -6.39 -0.67
CA ILE A 63 11.58 -5.12 -0.74
C ILE A 63 10.78 -5.12 -2.04
N LEU A 64 9.51 -4.74 -1.96
CA LEU A 64 8.63 -4.48 -3.09
C LEU A 64 8.36 -2.99 -3.20
N PHE A 65 7.87 -2.55 -4.35
CA PHE A 65 7.67 -1.13 -4.65
C PHE A 65 6.26 -0.93 -5.18
N GLY A 66 5.41 -0.26 -4.40
CA GLY A 66 4.05 0.09 -4.82
C GLY A 66 4.05 1.46 -5.49
N VAL A 67 3.23 1.63 -6.53
CA VAL A 67 3.01 2.91 -7.21
C VAL A 67 1.67 3.45 -6.77
N PHE A 68 1.68 4.62 -6.15
CA PHE A 68 0.49 5.22 -5.55
C PHE A 68 0.23 6.61 -6.09
N THR A 69 -1.03 7.04 -6.09
CA THR A 69 -1.38 8.47 -6.05
C THR A 69 -1.99 8.82 -4.69
N GLY A 70 -2.53 10.03 -4.54
CA GLY A 70 -3.06 10.54 -3.27
C GLY A 70 -2.02 11.33 -2.50
N THR A 71 -2.21 11.48 -1.20
CA THR A 71 -1.28 12.26 -0.37
C THR A 71 -0.15 11.33 0.09
N PRO A 72 1.13 11.70 -0.14
CA PRO A 72 2.27 10.89 0.30
C PRO A 72 2.42 10.87 1.84
N SER A 73 1.60 11.65 2.55
CA SER A 73 1.47 11.67 4.00
C SER A 73 0.63 10.48 4.47
N LEU A 74 1.17 9.72 5.41
CA LEU A 74 0.47 8.63 6.08
C LEU A 74 -0.49 9.13 7.18
N ARG A 75 -0.75 10.43 7.25
CA ARG A 75 -1.59 11.02 8.30
C ARG A 75 -2.88 11.58 7.72
N ILE A 76 -3.99 11.06 8.25
CA ILE A 76 -5.35 11.50 7.91
C ILE A 76 -5.67 12.91 8.45
N ASP A 77 -4.88 13.43 9.40
CA ASP A 77 -5.03 14.79 9.94
C ASP A 77 -4.39 15.88 9.07
N ASP A 78 -3.80 15.50 7.93
CA ASP A 78 -3.30 16.44 6.93
C ASP A 78 -4.49 17.09 6.18
N PRO A 79 -4.63 18.42 6.17
CA PRO A 79 -5.75 19.09 5.50
C PRO A 79 -5.79 18.83 3.99
N ASP A 80 -4.66 18.45 3.38
CA ASP A 80 -4.56 18.09 1.97
C ASP A 80 -4.57 16.57 1.77
N PHE A 81 -5.00 15.78 2.77
CA PHE A 81 -5.08 14.33 2.67
C PHE A 81 -6.04 13.90 1.55
N ARG A 82 -5.56 12.96 0.74
CA ARG A 82 -6.29 12.28 -0.32
C ARG A 82 -5.97 10.80 -0.20
N ASP A 83 -7.00 9.99 -0.26
CA ASP A 83 -6.88 8.54 -0.17
C ASP A 83 -5.86 8.02 -1.18
N PRO A 84 -4.88 7.22 -0.72
CA PRO A 84 -3.92 6.61 -1.62
C PRO A 84 -4.59 5.54 -2.47
N ILE A 85 -4.33 5.57 -3.78
CA ILE A 85 -4.79 4.53 -4.72
C ILE A 85 -3.55 3.83 -5.28
N CYS A 86 -3.49 2.50 -5.20
CA CYS A 86 -2.39 1.71 -5.75
C CYS A 86 -2.64 1.43 -7.24
N TYR A 87 -1.67 1.76 -8.09
CA TYR A 87 -1.69 1.46 -9.53
C TYR A 87 -0.89 0.20 -9.88
N GLY A 88 -0.08 -0.31 -8.94
CA GLY A 88 0.73 -1.51 -9.20
C GLY A 88 1.78 -1.78 -8.14
N VAL A 89 2.24 -3.03 -8.11
CA VAL A 89 3.32 -3.52 -7.23
C VAL A 89 4.42 -4.13 -8.09
N PHE A 90 5.66 -3.73 -7.82
CA PHE A 90 6.83 -4.10 -8.61
C PHE A 90 7.95 -4.66 -7.74
N VAL A 91 8.76 -5.54 -8.32
CA VAL A 91 9.95 -6.10 -7.65
C VAL A 91 11.19 -5.23 -7.80
N LYS A 92 11.24 -4.35 -8.80
CA LYS A 92 12.33 -3.39 -9.00
C LYS A 92 11.83 -1.97 -8.85
N ARG A 93 12.58 -1.17 -8.11
CA ARG A 93 12.35 0.27 -7.98
C ARG A 93 12.27 0.98 -9.33
N SER A 94 13.18 0.67 -10.25
CA SER A 94 13.22 1.29 -11.57
C SER A 94 11.97 1.02 -12.41
N GLU A 95 11.37 -0.17 -12.29
CA GLU A 95 10.12 -0.52 -12.98
C GLU A 95 8.95 0.26 -12.37
N ALA A 96 8.90 0.38 -11.04
CA ALA A 96 7.90 1.21 -10.36
C ALA A 96 8.04 2.70 -10.73
N GLU A 97 9.27 3.22 -10.81
CA GLU A 97 9.53 4.61 -11.20
C GLU A 97 9.07 4.87 -12.65
N ILE A 98 9.33 3.94 -13.58
CA ILE A 98 8.81 4.01 -14.95
C ILE A 98 7.28 4.04 -14.94
N ALA A 99 6.63 3.15 -14.19
CA ALA A 99 5.17 3.09 -14.11
C ALA A 99 4.53 4.30 -13.39
N ALA A 100 5.29 4.99 -12.54
CA ALA A 100 4.84 6.23 -11.89
C ALA A 100 4.92 7.44 -12.82
N HIS A 101 5.71 7.39 -13.89
CA HIS A 101 5.79 8.49 -14.84
C HIS A 101 4.54 8.57 -15.72
N PRO A 102 4.02 9.78 -15.99
CA PRO A 102 2.94 9.95 -16.96
C PRO A 102 3.45 9.57 -18.35
N GLU A 103 2.68 8.76 -19.08
CA GLU A 103 3.04 8.31 -20.43
C GLU A 103 2.70 9.38 -21.47
N THR A 104 1.74 10.25 -21.16
CA THR A 104 1.28 11.31 -22.05
C THR A 104 1.33 12.68 -21.40
N ARG A 105 1.38 13.73 -22.24
CA ARG A 105 1.21 15.11 -21.77
C ARG A 105 -0.16 15.33 -21.13
N TRP A 106 -1.21 14.68 -21.63
CA TRP A 106 -2.54 14.79 -21.04
C TRP A 106 -2.56 14.26 -19.61
N GLU A 107 -1.99 13.08 -19.36
CA GLU A 107 -1.90 12.52 -18.00
C GLU A 107 -1.08 13.43 -17.09
N LYS A 108 0.04 13.96 -17.58
CA LYS A 108 0.87 14.89 -16.81
C LYS A 108 0.09 16.14 -16.36
N ASP A 109 -0.80 16.64 -17.22
CA ASP A 109 -1.53 17.88 -16.99
C ASP A 109 -2.88 17.66 -16.26
N ASN A 110 -3.44 16.43 -16.27
CA ASN A 110 -4.80 16.15 -15.79
C ASN A 110 -4.91 15.06 -14.72
N CYS A 111 -3.89 14.22 -14.53
CA CYS A 111 -3.89 13.17 -13.51
C CYS A 111 -3.07 13.58 -12.29
N PRO A 112 -3.45 13.17 -11.07
CA PRO A 112 -2.62 13.43 -9.91
C PRO A 112 -1.29 12.68 -10.01
N ALA A 113 -0.23 13.28 -9.45
CA ALA A 113 1.10 12.70 -9.50
C ALA A 113 1.13 11.34 -8.80
N LYS A 114 1.87 10.40 -9.40
CA LYS A 114 2.15 9.10 -8.79
C LYS A 114 3.51 9.13 -8.09
N PHE A 115 3.67 8.36 -7.04
CA PHE A 115 4.89 8.21 -6.26
C PHE A 115 5.15 6.73 -5.94
N VAL A 116 6.42 6.41 -5.69
CA VAL A 116 6.87 5.03 -5.41
C VAL A 116 7.11 4.85 -3.92
N LEU A 117 6.53 3.80 -3.36
CA LEU A 117 6.63 3.44 -1.96
C LEU A 117 7.30 2.06 -1.79
N PRO A 118 8.50 1.98 -1.16
CA PRO A 118 9.15 0.71 -0.86
C PRO A 118 8.56 0.02 0.39
N PHE A 119 8.01 -1.19 0.27
CA PHE A 119 7.42 -1.94 1.40
C PHE A 119 7.97 -3.37 1.53
N ARG A 120 7.63 -4.01 2.65
CA ARG A 120 7.80 -5.46 2.87
C ARG A 120 6.44 -6.08 3.12
N LEU A 121 6.25 -7.34 2.70
CA LEU A 121 5.05 -8.10 3.08
C LEU A 121 4.98 -8.25 4.60
N GLY A 122 3.79 -8.09 5.14
CA GLY A 122 3.54 -7.99 6.57
C GLY A 122 3.70 -6.58 7.15
N TRP A 123 4.12 -5.58 6.37
CA TRP A 123 4.14 -4.20 6.85
C TRP A 123 2.73 -3.71 7.17
N LYS A 124 2.58 -3.04 8.30
CA LYS A 124 1.37 -2.36 8.75
C LYS A 124 1.71 -0.96 9.22
N ASN A 125 0.84 0.00 8.96
CA ASN A 125 1.00 1.37 9.39
C ASN A 125 0.85 1.47 10.92
N LYS A 126 1.94 1.80 11.61
CA LYS A 126 1.99 1.92 13.08
C LYS A 126 0.99 2.92 13.67
N LEU A 127 0.44 3.83 12.87
CA LEU A 127 -0.60 4.75 13.33
C LEU A 127 -1.93 4.05 13.58
N TYR A 128 -2.22 3.00 12.80
CA TYR A 128 -3.47 2.26 12.87
C TYR A 128 -3.32 0.93 13.59
N PHE A 129 -2.12 0.33 13.56
CA PHE A 129 -1.89 -1.02 14.06
C PHE A 129 -0.86 -1.03 15.20
N PRO A 130 -1.18 -1.62 16.38
CA PRO A 130 -0.24 -1.72 17.51
C PRO A 130 1.05 -2.46 17.18
N ASP A 131 0.99 -3.44 16.26
CA ASP A 131 2.13 -4.21 15.76
C ASP A 131 2.74 -3.61 14.48
N GLY A 132 2.35 -2.38 14.12
CA GLY A 132 2.82 -1.73 12.92
C GLY A 132 4.30 -1.37 12.93
N ALA A 133 4.87 -1.28 11.74
CA ALA A 133 6.26 -0.93 11.52
C ALA A 133 6.39 0.52 11.06
N SER A 134 7.53 1.15 11.36
CA SER A 134 7.82 2.46 10.81
C SER A 134 8.06 2.38 9.30
N TRP A 135 7.70 3.45 8.61
CA TRP A 135 8.02 3.66 7.22
C TRP A 135 9.15 4.69 7.08
N PRO A 136 10.09 4.54 6.14
CA PRO A 136 10.28 3.39 5.24
C PRO A 136 10.63 2.12 6.04
N PRO A 137 10.34 0.91 5.52
CA PRO A 137 10.84 -0.32 6.13
C PRO A 137 12.37 -0.20 6.20
N ASP A 138 12.93 -0.35 7.40
CA ASP A 138 14.36 -0.15 7.61
C ASP A 138 15.19 -0.91 6.56
N ALA A 139 16.25 -0.27 6.06
CA ALA A 139 17.22 -0.90 5.16
C ALA A 139 18.13 -1.92 5.87
N GLY A 140 17.75 -2.37 7.08
CA GLY A 140 18.62 -3.12 7.98
C GLY A 140 18.83 -4.58 7.56
N GLY A 141 20.06 -4.84 7.09
CA GLY A 141 20.95 -5.93 7.55
C GLY A 141 20.65 -7.35 7.12
#